data_AF-A0A7S1LWJ7-F1
#
_entry.id   AF-A0A7S1LWJ7-F1
#
_cell.length_a   1.000
_cell.length_b   1.000
_cell.length_c   1.000
_cell.angle_alpha   90.00
_cell.angle_beta   90.00
_cell.angle_gamma   90.00
#
_symmetry.space_group_name_H-M   'P 1'
#
loop_
_entity.id
_entity.type
_entity.pdbx_description
1 polymer ?
#
loop_
_entity_poly.entity_id
_entity_poly.type
_entity_poly.pdbx_seq_one_letter_code
_entity_poly.pdbx_strand_id
1 'polypeptide(L)'
;KTEALAPVLGRVAEAAAQKLPAFPVADVIRLLLATSKAKGQRMPLEAKGALFAGASAMLRPKLPELSPVEIVKVGLAAGGEGGKKELLQAVAEEAEKRLGELQPPHFLLLVQALAPLGGGHASLQRLLDRWAAGGSQADGNLSAKLAQALVPVLPDLESSC
;
A
#
# COMPACT_ATOMS: atom_id res chain seq x y z
N LYS A 1 7.38 10.35 29.61
CA LYS A 1 8.77 10.36 29.06
C LYS A 1 8.84 10.22 27.53
N THR A 2 7.72 9.97 26.84
CA THR A 2 7.71 9.62 25.42
C THR A 2 7.62 10.85 24.51
N GLU A 3 6.83 11.89 24.83
CA GLU A 3 6.61 13.10 23.99
C GLU A 3 7.86 13.76 23.41
N ALA A 4 9.00 13.70 24.10
CA ALA A 4 10.28 14.26 23.67
C ALA A 4 10.84 13.65 22.35
N LEU A 5 10.36 12.47 21.94
CA LEU A 5 10.87 11.77 20.74
C LEU A 5 10.21 12.20 19.43
N ALA A 6 9.00 12.78 19.47
CA ALA A 6 8.29 13.22 18.28
C ALA A 6 9.09 14.23 17.41
N PRO A 7 9.73 15.29 17.97
CA PRO A 7 10.56 16.20 17.17
C PRO A 7 11.82 15.53 16.60
N VAL A 8 12.38 14.54 17.30
CA VAL A 8 13.53 13.76 16.81
C VAL A 8 13.13 12.92 15.60
N LEU A 9 11.99 12.22 15.69
CA LEU A 9 11.44 11.46 14.57
C LEU A 9 11.11 12.35 13.36
N GLY A 10 10.63 13.58 13.59
CA GLY A 10 10.42 14.57 12.54
C GLY A 10 11.70 14.90 11.79
N ARG A 11 12.77 15.26 12.52
CA ARG A 11 14.08 15.56 11.92
C ARG A 11 14.69 14.38 11.16
N VAL A 12 14.53 13.16 11.69
CA VAL A 12 15.01 11.94 11.00
C VAL A 12 14.24 11.73 9.69
N ALA A 13 12.93 11.94 9.70
CA ALA A 13 12.11 11.80 8.49
C ALA A 13 12.45 12.84 7.43
N GLU A 14 12.64 14.09 7.83
CA GLU A 14 13.07 15.18 6.93
C GLU A 14 14.44 14.88 6.32
N ALA A 15 15.40 14.48 7.15
CA ALA A 15 16.74 14.11 6.68
C ALA A 15 16.70 12.89 5.75
N ALA A 16 15.87 11.89 6.08
CA ALA A 16 15.65 10.73 5.21
C ALA A 16 15.02 11.15 3.88
N ALA A 17 14.00 12.02 3.90
CA ALA A 17 13.31 12.52 2.70
C ALA A 17 14.28 13.19 1.72
N GLN A 18 15.26 13.94 2.21
CA GLN A 18 16.31 14.58 1.40
C GLN A 18 17.30 13.59 0.78
N LYS A 19 17.45 12.39 1.36
CA LYS A 19 18.45 11.39 0.96
C LYS A 19 17.84 10.11 0.38
N LEU A 20 16.53 10.09 0.13
CA LEU A 20 15.84 8.92 -0.44
C LEU A 20 16.51 8.35 -1.70
N PRO A 21 16.99 9.17 -2.68
CA PRO A 21 17.62 8.61 -3.87
C PRO A 21 18.91 7.82 -3.58
N ALA A 22 19.58 8.09 -2.46
CA ALA A 22 20.79 7.38 -2.04
C ALA A 22 20.50 6.08 -1.29
N PHE A 23 19.24 5.83 -0.94
CA PHE A 23 18.85 4.65 -0.16
C PHE A 23 18.51 3.49 -1.10
N PRO A 24 18.83 2.24 -0.71
CA PRO A 24 18.29 1.08 -1.38
C PRO A 24 16.75 1.10 -1.36
N VAL A 25 16.13 0.69 -2.47
CA VAL A 25 14.66 0.68 -2.61
C VAL A 25 14.00 -0.10 -1.48
N ALA A 26 14.55 -1.26 -1.12
CA ALA A 26 14.06 -2.08 -0.02
C ALA A 26 14.04 -1.33 1.33
N ASP A 27 15.00 -0.45 1.59
CA ASP A 27 15.07 0.33 2.82
C ASP A 27 14.06 1.46 2.83
N VAL A 28 13.82 2.09 1.68
CA VAL A 28 12.74 3.07 1.51
C VAL A 28 11.38 2.41 1.79
N ILE A 29 11.11 1.23 1.23
CA ILE A 29 9.88 0.49 1.46
C ILE A 29 9.71 0.15 2.95
N ARG A 30 10.77 -0.35 3.60
CA ARG A 30 10.76 -0.64 5.04
C ARG A 30 10.48 0.61 5.88
N LEU A 31 11.11 1.73 5.53
CA LEU A 31 10.91 3.00 6.23
C LEU A 31 9.46 3.49 6.10
N LEU A 32 8.86 3.40 4.91
CA LEU A 32 7.46 3.78 4.71
C LEU A 32 6.50 2.87 5.49
N LEU A 33 6.74 1.56 5.51
CA LEU A 33 5.94 0.61 6.29
C LEU A 33 6.05 0.89 7.79
N ALA A 34 7.26 1.12 8.30
CA ALA A 34 7.46 1.47 9.70
C ALA A 34 6.71 2.76 10.07
N THR A 35 6.74 3.76 9.18
CA THR A 35 6.06 5.04 9.38
C THR A 35 4.54 4.95 9.22
N SER A 36 4.03 4.04 8.39
CA SER A 36 2.58 3.84 8.17
C SER A 36 1.92 3.02 9.28
N LYS A 37 2.67 2.10 9.90
CA LYS A 37 2.18 1.18 10.95
C LYS A 37 2.53 1.61 12.37
N ALA A 38 3.26 2.71 12.57
CA ALA A 38 3.64 3.20 13.89
C ALA A 38 2.40 3.46 14.75
N LYS A 39 2.16 2.58 15.73
CA LYS A 39 1.14 2.74 16.77
C LYS A 39 1.77 3.50 17.94
N GLY A 40 1.18 4.62 18.36
CA GLY A 40 1.70 5.45 19.44
C GLY A 40 2.18 6.82 18.95
N GLN A 41 3.41 7.22 19.30
CA GLN A 41 3.92 8.54 18.92
C GLN A 41 4.09 8.67 17.41
N ARG A 42 3.28 9.56 16.86
CA ARG A 42 3.25 9.84 15.44
C ARG A 42 4.35 10.84 15.12
N MET A 43 5.14 10.51 14.12
CA MET A 43 5.94 11.48 13.39
C MET A 43 5.05 12.69 13.02
N PRO A 44 5.57 13.93 13.11
CA PRO A 44 4.82 15.11 12.67
C PRO A 44 4.23 14.89 11.27
N LEU A 45 2.96 15.27 11.08
CA LEU A 45 2.22 14.98 9.85
C LEU A 45 2.92 15.56 8.61
N GLU A 46 3.52 16.74 8.75
CA GLU A 46 4.29 17.41 7.71
C GLU A 46 5.53 16.61 7.30
N ALA A 47 6.33 16.19 8.28
CA ALA A 47 7.53 15.39 8.06
C ALA A 47 7.19 14.02 7.42
N LYS A 48 6.10 13.39 7.88
CA LYS A 48 5.56 12.17 7.28
C LYS A 48 5.10 12.43 5.85
N GLY A 49 4.39 13.53 5.60
CA GLY A 49 3.91 13.92 4.28
C GLY A 49 5.05 14.14 3.28
N ALA A 50 6.13 14.81 3.70
CA ALA A 50 7.33 15.04 2.90
C ALA A 50 8.05 13.73 2.56
N LEU A 51 8.21 12.84 3.55
CA LEU A 51 8.80 11.52 3.35
C LEU A 51 8.02 10.69 2.33
N PHE A 52 6.68 10.62 2.48
CA PHE A 52 5.83 9.88 1.54
C PHE A 52 5.78 10.53 0.16
N ALA A 53 5.84 11.85 0.05
CA ALA A 53 5.90 12.55 -1.23
C ALA A 53 7.20 12.23 -1.99
N GLY A 54 8.36 12.35 -1.32
CA GLY A 54 9.64 12.02 -1.92
C GLY A 54 9.74 10.53 -2.30
N ALA A 55 9.26 9.65 -1.43
CA ALA A 55 9.29 8.22 -1.71
C ALA A 55 8.33 7.82 -2.84
N SER A 56 7.18 8.47 -2.94
CA SER A 56 6.25 8.29 -4.07
C SER A 56 6.91 8.66 -5.40
N ALA A 57 7.57 9.81 -5.47
CA ALA A 57 8.27 10.26 -6.68
C ALA A 57 9.38 9.28 -7.09
N MET A 58 10.10 8.69 -6.13
CA MET A 58 11.14 7.70 -6.37
C MET A 58 10.60 6.31 -6.75
N LEU A 59 9.54 5.85 -6.07
CA LEU A 59 9.06 4.47 -6.20
C LEU A 59 8.19 4.26 -7.43
N ARG A 60 7.37 5.25 -7.83
CA ARG A 60 6.50 5.15 -9.02
C ARG A 60 7.20 4.64 -10.27
N PRO A 61 8.35 5.22 -10.72
CA PRO A 61 9.03 4.72 -11.92
C PRO A 61 9.67 3.34 -11.72
N LYS A 62 9.91 2.91 -10.48
CA LYS A 62 10.55 1.62 -10.16
C LYS A 62 9.56 0.47 -9.97
N LEU A 63 8.26 0.76 -9.86
CA LEU A 63 7.22 -0.27 -9.65
C LEU A 63 7.32 -1.47 -10.62
N PRO A 64 7.59 -1.27 -11.94
CA PRO A 64 7.71 -2.40 -12.87
C PRO A 64 8.90 -3.33 -12.56
N GLU A 65 9.95 -2.81 -11.92
CA GLU A 65 11.17 -3.54 -11.58
C GLU A 65 11.07 -4.29 -10.24
N LEU A 66 10.06 -3.97 -9.42
CA LEU A 66 9.89 -4.55 -8.10
C LEU A 66 9.39 -6.00 -8.19
N SER A 67 9.74 -6.82 -7.19
CA SER A 67 9.08 -8.11 -7.02
C SER A 67 7.59 -7.94 -6.65
N PRO A 68 6.72 -8.93 -6.89
CA PRO A 68 5.31 -8.85 -6.49
C PRO A 68 5.14 -8.61 -4.98
N VAL A 69 6.03 -9.17 -4.17
CA VAL A 69 6.07 -8.97 -2.72
C VAL A 69 6.39 -7.52 -2.35
N GLU A 70 7.31 -6.87 -3.07
CA GLU A 70 7.64 -5.47 -2.86
C GLU A 70 6.51 -4.54 -3.31
N ILE A 71 5.82 -4.84 -4.41
CA ILE A 71 4.62 -4.10 -4.84
C ILE A 71 3.55 -4.13 -3.73
N VAL A 72 3.28 -5.30 -3.15
CA VAL A 72 2.33 -5.45 -2.03
C VAL A 72 2.78 -4.62 -0.82
N LYS A 73 4.07 -4.61 -0.49
CA LYS A 73 4.62 -3.80 0.60
C LYS A 73 4.48 -2.30 0.34
N VAL A 74 4.72 -1.84 -0.88
CA VAL A 74 4.49 -0.44 -1.26
C VAL A 74 3.01 -0.10 -1.12
N GLY A 75 2.11 -0.96 -1.58
CA GLY A 75 0.67 -0.82 -1.39
C GLY A 75 0.29 -0.69 0.09
N LEU A 76 0.76 -1.61 0.95
CA LEU A 76 0.49 -1.60 2.39
C LEU A 76 1.01 -0.33 3.09
N ALA A 77 2.10 0.25 2.57
CA ALA A 77 2.61 1.52 3.06
C ALA A 77 1.75 2.69 2.59
N ALA A 78 1.42 2.74 1.30
CA ALA A 78 0.67 3.82 0.66
C ALA A 78 -0.82 3.85 1.06
N GLY A 79 -1.41 2.69 1.37
CA GLY A 79 -2.77 2.56 1.92
C GLY A 79 -2.85 2.73 3.43
N GLY A 80 -1.71 2.91 4.11
CA GLY A 80 -1.69 3.23 5.53
C GLY A 80 -2.03 4.69 5.81
N GLU A 81 -2.19 5.02 7.10
CA GLU A 81 -2.44 6.40 7.55
C GLU A 81 -1.32 7.33 7.04
N GLY A 82 -1.68 8.43 6.37
CA GLY A 82 -0.74 9.40 5.80
C GLY A 82 0.00 8.95 4.53
N GLY A 83 -0.37 7.79 3.98
CA GLY A 83 0.11 7.36 2.66
C GLY A 83 -0.44 8.21 1.52
N LYS A 84 0.12 8.05 0.31
CA LYS A 84 -0.23 8.84 -0.87
C LYS A 84 -1.11 8.03 -1.81
N LYS A 85 -2.30 8.55 -2.11
CA LYS A 85 -3.27 7.90 -3.01
C LYS A 85 -2.70 7.68 -4.40
N GLU A 86 -1.88 8.59 -4.90
CA GLU A 86 -1.26 8.51 -6.23
C GLU A 86 -0.25 7.36 -6.33
N LEU A 87 0.46 7.06 -5.25
CA LEU A 87 1.33 5.89 -5.16
C LEU A 87 0.50 4.60 -5.08
N LEU A 88 -0.59 4.64 -4.30
CA LEU A 88 -1.49 3.50 -4.15
C LEU A 88 -2.21 3.13 -5.47
N GLN A 89 -2.62 4.14 -6.25
CA GLN A 89 -3.17 3.97 -7.60
C GLN A 89 -2.16 3.32 -8.53
N ALA A 90 -0.91 3.83 -8.55
CA ALA A 90 0.15 3.25 -9.37
C ALA A 90 0.46 1.79 -8.98
N VAL A 91 0.41 1.47 -7.69
CA VAL A 91 0.51 0.08 -7.21
C VAL A 91 -0.64 -0.79 -7.73
N ALA A 92 -1.88 -0.28 -7.70
CA ALA A 92 -3.04 -1.02 -8.19
C ALA A 92 -2.93 -1.32 -9.70
N GLU A 93 -2.55 -0.32 -10.50
CA GLU A 93 -2.33 -0.45 -11.93
C GLU A 93 -1.20 -1.43 -12.26
N GLU A 94 -0.09 -1.40 -11.53
CA GLU A 94 1.02 -2.31 -11.77
C GLU A 94 0.69 -3.74 -11.33
N ALA A 95 0.03 -3.90 -10.18
CA ALA A 95 -0.38 -5.21 -9.70
C ALA A 95 -1.43 -5.88 -10.62
N GLU A 96 -2.29 -5.09 -11.26
CA GLU A 96 -3.26 -5.58 -12.25
C GLU A 96 -2.56 -6.28 -13.43
N LYS A 97 -1.47 -5.70 -13.93
CA LYS A 97 -0.68 -6.27 -15.05
C LYS A 97 -0.04 -7.61 -14.67
N ARG A 98 0.28 -7.78 -13.39
CA ARG A 98 1.09 -8.89 -12.86
C ARG A 98 0.30 -9.81 -11.94
N LEU A 99 -1.02 -9.79 -12.06
CA LEU A 99 -1.91 -10.57 -11.18
C LEU A 99 -1.58 -12.07 -11.19
N GLY A 100 -1.17 -12.62 -12.34
CA GLY A 100 -0.79 -14.03 -12.46
C GLY A 100 0.49 -14.42 -11.69
N GLU A 101 1.31 -13.46 -11.29
CA GLU A 101 2.51 -13.69 -10.46
C GLU A 101 2.21 -13.67 -8.96
N LEU A 102 1.04 -13.15 -8.56
CA LEU A 102 0.68 -13.00 -7.16
C LEU A 102 0.20 -14.32 -6.57
N GLN A 103 0.91 -14.76 -5.53
CA GLN A 103 0.45 -15.85 -4.69
C GLN A 103 -0.82 -15.44 -3.93
N PRO A 104 -1.76 -16.36 -3.64
CA PRO A 104 -3.04 -16.02 -3.03
C PRO A 104 -2.95 -15.19 -1.72
N PRO A 105 -2.00 -15.44 -0.80
CA PRO A 105 -1.83 -14.61 0.39
C PRO A 105 -1.41 -13.17 0.08
N HIS A 106 -0.59 -12.97 -0.96
CA HIS A 106 -0.15 -11.64 -1.39
C HIS A 106 -1.27 -10.87 -2.08
N PHE A 107 -2.11 -11.56 -2.87
CA PHE A 107 -3.31 -10.96 -3.45
C PHE A 107 -4.25 -10.42 -2.36
N LEU A 108 -4.47 -11.20 -1.30
CA LEU A 108 -5.31 -10.76 -0.19
C LEU A 108 -4.75 -9.51 0.51
N LEU A 109 -3.45 -9.48 0.78
CA LEU A 109 -2.78 -8.31 1.35
C LEU A 109 -2.83 -7.10 0.43
N LEU A 110 -2.76 -7.31 -0.88
CA LEU A 110 -2.91 -6.25 -1.87
C LEU A 110 -4.33 -5.67 -1.82
N VAL A 111 -5.38 -6.50 -1.83
CA VAL A 111 -6.77 -6.01 -1.75
C VAL A 111 -6.99 -5.20 -0.47
N GLN A 112 -6.47 -5.67 0.67
CA GLN A 112 -6.48 -4.91 1.93
C GLN A 112 -5.74 -3.57 1.83
N ALA A 113 -4.59 -3.56 1.16
CA ALA A 113 -3.81 -2.36 0.94
C ALA A 113 -4.55 -1.33 0.06
N LEU A 114 -5.31 -1.80 -0.93
CA LEU A 114 -6.02 -0.97 -1.90
C LEU A 114 -7.38 -0.46 -1.41
N ALA A 115 -7.90 -0.97 -0.29
CA ALA A 115 -9.18 -0.54 0.28
C ALA A 115 -9.36 1.01 0.37
N PRO A 116 -8.34 1.82 0.72
CA PRO A 116 -8.46 3.29 0.73
C PRO A 116 -8.70 3.96 -0.64
N LEU A 117 -8.57 3.22 -1.75
CA LEU A 117 -8.97 3.70 -3.08
C LEU A 117 -10.48 3.69 -3.27
N GLY A 118 -11.23 2.98 -2.43
CA GLY A 118 -12.67 2.78 -2.58
C GLY A 118 -13.01 1.63 -3.52
N GLY A 119 -14.20 1.06 -3.35
CA GLY A 119 -14.67 -0.09 -4.13
C GLY A 119 -14.93 0.22 -5.61
N GLY A 120 -15.20 1.49 -5.94
CA GLY A 120 -15.40 1.97 -7.30
C GLY A 120 -14.11 2.15 -8.13
N HIS A 121 -12.93 1.88 -7.55
CA HIS A 121 -11.67 2.07 -8.29
C HIS A 121 -11.49 0.99 -9.37
N ALA A 122 -11.37 1.41 -10.64
CA ALA A 122 -11.36 0.52 -11.79
C ALA A 122 -10.31 -0.62 -11.69
N SER A 123 -9.08 -0.33 -11.26
CA SER A 123 -8.06 -1.37 -11.09
C SER A 123 -8.40 -2.35 -9.96
N LEU A 124 -9.07 -1.91 -8.90
CA LEU A 124 -9.49 -2.79 -7.81
C LEU A 124 -10.60 -3.72 -8.29
N GLN A 125 -11.59 -3.19 -9.02
CA GLN A 125 -12.64 -3.99 -9.64
C GLN A 125 -12.05 -5.04 -10.59
N ARG A 126 -11.16 -4.65 -11.50
CA ARG A 126 -10.51 -5.58 -12.44
C ARG A 126 -9.67 -6.66 -11.75
N LEU A 127 -9.02 -6.32 -10.63
CA LEU A 127 -8.31 -7.29 -9.79
C LEU A 127 -9.27 -8.33 -9.19
N LEU A 128 -10.43 -7.88 -8.67
CA LEU A 128 -11.45 -8.75 -8.08
C LEU A 128 -12.13 -9.62 -9.15
N ASP A 129 -12.49 -9.04 -10.30
CA ASP A 129 -13.12 -9.75 -11.42
C ASP A 129 -12.21 -10.87 -11.95
N ARG A 130 -10.92 -10.55 -12.16
CA ARG A 130 -9.94 -11.56 -12.63
C ARG A 130 -9.73 -12.66 -11.60
N TRP A 131 -9.74 -12.33 -10.32
CA TRP A 131 -9.64 -13.33 -9.26
C TRP A 131 -10.87 -14.25 -9.24
N ALA A 132 -12.08 -13.68 -9.35
CA ALA A 132 -13.33 -14.42 -9.41
C ALA A 132 -13.39 -15.34 -10.65
N ALA A 133 -12.96 -14.85 -11.81
CA ALA A 133 -12.88 -15.63 -13.05
C ALA A 133 -11.83 -16.76 -12.97
N GLY A 134 -10.82 -16.64 -12.10
CA GLY A 134 -9.80 -17.67 -11.84
C GLY A 134 -10.29 -18.90 -11.08
N GLY A 135 -11.53 -18.87 -10.56
CA GLY A 135 -12.43 -20.01 -10.37
C GLY A 135 -12.08 -21.19 -9.45
N SER A 136 -10.84 -21.44 -8.99
CA SER A 136 -10.54 -22.74 -8.31
C SER A 136 -9.39 -22.79 -7.30
N GLN A 137 -8.65 -21.70 -7.02
CA GLN A 137 -7.48 -21.78 -6.11
C GLN A 137 -7.69 -21.18 -4.72
N ALA A 138 -8.87 -20.61 -4.46
CA ALA A 138 -9.19 -20.09 -3.14
C ALA A 138 -9.76 -21.20 -2.27
N ASP A 139 -8.91 -21.74 -1.37
CA ASP A 139 -9.38 -22.43 -0.16
C ASP A 139 -10.52 -21.61 0.47
N GLY A 140 -11.57 -22.25 0.98
CA GLY A 140 -12.72 -21.56 1.58
C GLY A 140 -12.33 -20.55 2.66
N ASN A 141 -11.19 -20.77 3.32
CA ASN A 141 -10.57 -19.82 4.25
C ASN A 141 -10.09 -18.52 3.57
N LEU A 142 -9.51 -18.61 2.37
CA LEU A 142 -9.07 -17.43 1.61
C LEU A 142 -10.27 -16.59 1.17
N SER A 143 -11.34 -17.24 0.69
CA SER A 143 -12.58 -16.57 0.29
C SER A 143 -13.22 -15.83 1.47
N ALA A 144 -13.26 -16.44 2.66
CA ALA A 144 -13.75 -15.78 3.87
C ALA A 144 -12.89 -14.57 4.26
N LYS A 145 -11.57 -14.68 4.19
CA LYS A 145 -10.66 -13.56 4.49
C LYS A 145 -10.74 -12.45 3.45
N LEU A 146 -10.99 -12.77 2.18
CA LEU A 146 -11.19 -11.79 1.14
C LEU A 146 -12.50 -11.03 1.37
N ALA A 147 -13.59 -11.73 1.68
CA ALA A 147 -14.85 -11.11 2.06
C ALA A 147 -14.65 -10.14 3.24
N GLN A 148 -13.89 -10.55 4.27
CA GLN A 148 -13.54 -9.70 5.40
C GLN A 148 -12.69 -8.48 5.01
N ALA A 149 -11.77 -8.63 4.06
CA ALA A 149 -10.94 -7.56 3.53
C ALA A 149 -11.74 -6.54 2.70
N LEU A 150 -12.84 -6.98 2.08
CA LEU A 150 -13.71 -6.15 1.26
C LEU A 150 -14.77 -5.40 2.06
N VAL A 151 -15.04 -5.77 3.32
CA VAL A 151 -16.01 -5.08 4.19
C VAL A 151 -15.90 -3.54 4.14
N PRO A 152 -14.70 -2.93 4.21
CA PRO A 152 -14.56 -1.47 4.16
C PRO A 152 -14.93 -0.82 2.81
N VAL A 153 -14.96 -1.60 1.72
CA VAL A 153 -15.21 -1.13 0.34
C VAL A 153 -16.56 -1.59 -0.22
N LEU A 154 -17.31 -2.43 0.49
CA LEU A 154 -18.65 -2.89 0.09
C LEU A 154 -19.64 -1.76 -0.24
N PRO A 155 -19.74 -0.66 0.55
CA PRO A 155 -20.71 0.39 0.26
C PRO A 155 -20.55 1.04 -1.12
N ASP A 156 -19.30 1.11 -1.61
CA ASP A 156 -18.98 1.69 -2.92
C ASP A 156 -19.24 0.71 -4.07
N LEU A 157 -19.11 -0.59 -3.80
CA LEU A 157 -19.36 -1.65 -4.78
C LEU A 157 -20.85 -1.77 -5.09
N GLU A 158 -21.70 -1.68 -4.06
CA GLU A 158 -23.16 -1.76 -4.23
C GLU A 158 -23.75 -0.53 -4.95
N SER A 159 -23.06 0.60 -4.89
CA SER A 159 -23.49 1.85 -5.55
C SER A 159 -23.11 1.93 -7.04
N SER A 160 -22.32 0.97 -7.54
CA SER A 160 -21.83 0.93 -8.94
C SER A 160 -22.55 -0.09 -9.83
N CYS A 161 -23.48 -0.86 -9.27
CA CYS A 161 -24.40 -1.77 -9.99
C CYS A 161 -25.75 -1.11 -10.21
#